data_AF-A0A150PNQ2-F1
#
_entry.id   AF-A0A150PNQ2-F1
#
_cell.length_a   1.000
_cell.length_b   1.000
_cell.length_c   1.000
_cell.angle_alpha   90.00
_cell.angle_beta   90.00
_cell.angle_gamma   90.00
#
_symmetry.space_group_name_H-M   'P 1'
#
loop_
_entity.id
_entity.type
_entity.pdbx_description
1 polymer ?
#
loop_
_entity_poly.entity_id
_entity_poly.type
_entity_poly.pdbx_seq_one_letter_code
_entity_poly.pdbx_strand_id
1 'polypeptide(L)'
;MWKNQYLLAIALCAGALSTLGMGCELIATVDRSRIPGDDGVTDGCADGTKNGDETDIDCGGSTCPQCELAKACTAKDDCASGFCADGVCCNAACDAECDACTADLKESGEEDGSCGASKAESECGEATCSEGVQTARGTCDGTSVDCAPGEETSCETFACDPDENACFAACSEDTQCAKCHVCDADAETCSLAPAGTPGLGCEDDQACDAAGECKAANGQECTDAADCGSGSCVDGVCCDTACDSPCQACNIEGSAGTCSNLPLGAEDGMDCSDVNVCDGEGACKLVEGERCTTDEQCASGNCITVVSDVKACDEIPTPDP
;
A
#
# COMPACT_ATOMS: atom_id res chain seq x y z
N MET A 1 -23.61 -75.73 2.28
CA MET A 1 -24.42 -76.97 2.38
C MET A 1 -25.39 -76.82 3.53
N TRP A 2 -26.70 -76.75 3.24
CA TRP A 2 -27.86 -77.02 4.13
C TRP A 2 -28.03 -76.12 5.37
N LYS A 3 -29.22 -75.75 5.84
CA LYS A 3 -30.62 -75.89 5.41
C LYS A 3 -31.47 -74.98 6.31
N ASN A 4 -32.47 -74.34 5.69
CA ASN A 4 -33.68 -73.75 6.26
C ASN A 4 -34.09 -74.20 7.67
N GLN A 5 -34.33 -73.23 8.56
CA GLN A 5 -35.33 -73.37 9.62
C GLN A 5 -36.60 -72.62 9.19
N TYR A 6 -37.69 -73.38 9.16
CA TYR A 6 -39.03 -72.99 8.73
C TYR A 6 -39.74 -72.22 9.86
N LEU A 7 -40.22 -71.01 9.56
CA LEU A 7 -41.29 -70.36 10.33
C LEU A 7 -42.59 -70.58 9.56
N LEU A 8 -43.46 -71.41 10.14
CA LEU A 8 -44.75 -71.82 9.62
C LEU A 8 -45.75 -70.66 9.79
N ALA A 9 -46.15 -70.00 8.70
CA ALA A 9 -47.33 -69.12 8.70
C ALA A 9 -48.49 -69.87 8.04
N ILE A 10 -49.42 -70.37 8.85
CA ILE A 10 -50.68 -70.97 8.39
C ILE A 10 -51.65 -69.81 8.08
N ALA A 11 -51.92 -69.58 6.80
CA ALA A 11 -53.00 -68.69 6.35
C ALA A 11 -54.14 -69.52 5.75
N LEU A 12 -55.24 -69.63 6.50
CA LEU A 12 -56.53 -70.12 6.01
C LEU A 12 -57.15 -69.05 5.10
N CYS A 13 -57.15 -69.27 3.78
CA CYS A 13 -57.96 -68.48 2.85
C CYS A 13 -59.21 -69.27 2.46
N ALA A 14 -60.36 -68.85 2.99
CA ALA A 14 -61.67 -69.21 2.43
C ALA A 14 -61.82 -68.50 1.08
N GLY A 15 -62.26 -69.25 0.08
CA GLY A 15 -62.13 -68.88 -1.32
C GLY A 15 -63.07 -67.80 -1.85
N ALA A 16 -62.65 -67.20 -2.96
CA ALA A 16 -63.52 -66.81 -4.05
C ALA A 16 -62.70 -66.78 -5.35
N LEU A 17 -63.11 -67.58 -6.33
CA LEU A 17 -62.57 -67.57 -7.69
C LEU A 17 -62.97 -66.26 -8.38
N SER A 18 -61.99 -65.52 -8.91
CA SER A 18 -62.13 -64.85 -10.22
C SER A 18 -60.76 -64.43 -10.75
N THR A 19 -60.59 -64.70 -12.03
CA THR A 19 -59.37 -64.62 -12.82
C THR A 19 -59.09 -63.20 -13.30
N LEU A 20 -57.80 -62.82 -13.33
CA LEU A 20 -57.12 -61.70 -14.02
C LEU A 20 -56.66 -60.54 -13.11
N GLY A 21 -55.34 -60.38 -13.02
CA GLY A 21 -54.68 -59.16 -12.53
C GLY A 21 -53.99 -59.34 -11.17
N MET A 22 -52.72 -59.75 -11.18
CA MET A 22 -51.88 -59.84 -9.99
C MET A 22 -51.54 -58.44 -9.48
N GLY A 23 -51.95 -58.15 -8.26
CA GLY A 23 -51.59 -56.96 -7.48
C GLY A 23 -52.08 -57.18 -6.05
N CYS A 24 -51.52 -58.18 -5.37
CA CYS A 24 -51.77 -58.40 -3.95
C CYS A 24 -50.90 -57.37 -3.20
N GLU A 25 -51.40 -56.15 -3.03
CA GLU A 25 -50.83 -55.25 -2.02
C GLU A 25 -51.14 -55.85 -0.65
N LEU A 26 -50.12 -56.48 -0.09
CA LEU A 26 -50.10 -56.86 1.31
C LEU A 26 -49.97 -55.55 2.11
N ILE A 27 -51.09 -54.93 2.49
CA ILE A 27 -51.09 -53.90 3.52
C ILE A 27 -50.89 -54.62 4.87
N ALA A 28 -49.66 -55.06 5.11
CA ALA A 28 -49.20 -55.33 6.46
C ALA A 28 -48.67 -53.99 6.99
N THR A 29 -49.50 -53.28 7.76
CA THR A 29 -48.98 -52.20 8.61
C THR A 29 -48.06 -52.84 9.63
N VAL A 30 -46.76 -52.82 9.38
CA VAL A 30 -45.75 -53.21 10.36
C VAL A 30 -45.66 -52.06 11.37
N ASP A 31 -46.15 -52.30 12.58
CA ASP A 31 -45.97 -51.42 13.74
C ASP A 31 -44.48 -51.48 14.14
N ARG A 32 -43.70 -50.54 13.59
CA ARG A 32 -42.23 -50.50 13.71
C ARG A 32 -41.76 -50.11 15.12
N SER A 33 -42.67 -49.60 15.96
CA SER A 33 -42.48 -49.31 17.40
C SER A 33 -42.19 -50.52 18.28
N ARG A 34 -42.12 -51.74 17.73
CA ARG A 34 -41.85 -52.98 18.50
C ARG A 34 -40.60 -53.74 18.09
N ILE A 35 -39.79 -53.20 17.18
CA ILE A 35 -38.48 -53.76 16.85
C ILE A 35 -37.44 -53.08 17.76
N PRO A 36 -36.78 -53.79 18.69
CA PRO A 36 -35.67 -53.22 19.46
C PRO A 36 -34.47 -53.04 18.53
N GLY A 37 -34.01 -51.80 18.35
CA GLY A 37 -32.86 -51.45 17.49
C GLY A 37 -33.23 -51.12 16.04
N ASP A 38 -34.44 -50.63 15.81
CA ASP A 38 -34.89 -50.14 14.51
C ASP A 38 -35.56 -48.79 14.70
N ASP A 39 -34.69 -47.84 15.04
CA ASP A 39 -34.99 -46.43 15.24
C ASP A 39 -35.26 -45.83 13.86
N GLY A 40 -36.53 -45.87 13.47
CA GLY A 40 -36.93 -45.49 12.12
C GLY A 40 -36.58 -44.04 11.83
N VAL A 41 -35.54 -43.79 11.03
CA VAL A 41 -35.13 -42.45 10.53
C VAL A 41 -35.48 -41.35 11.55
N THR A 42 -34.91 -41.46 12.74
CA THR A 42 -34.98 -40.42 13.76
C THR A 42 -33.67 -39.64 13.74
N ASP A 43 -33.33 -39.03 12.60
CA ASP A 43 -32.32 -37.96 12.36
C ASP A 43 -30.95 -37.98 13.10
N GLY A 44 -30.58 -38.98 13.90
CA GLY A 44 -29.38 -38.98 14.75
C GLY A 44 -29.45 -38.02 15.96
N CYS A 45 -30.16 -36.89 15.82
CA CYS A 45 -30.16 -35.70 16.69
C CYS A 45 -30.42 -35.85 18.20
N ALA A 46 -30.65 -37.03 18.75
CA ALA A 46 -30.95 -37.24 20.18
C ALA A 46 -30.56 -38.64 20.68
N ASP A 47 -29.57 -39.26 20.04
CA ASP A 47 -29.14 -40.62 20.33
C ASP A 47 -27.89 -40.70 21.24
N GLY A 48 -27.36 -39.57 21.69
CA GLY A 48 -26.19 -39.46 22.56
C GLY A 48 -24.86 -39.65 21.85
N THR A 49 -24.86 -39.70 20.51
CA THR A 49 -23.67 -39.96 19.69
C THR A 49 -23.55 -38.92 18.59
N LYS A 50 -22.44 -38.17 18.55
CA LYS A 50 -22.16 -37.24 17.46
C LYS A 50 -22.18 -37.94 16.09
N ASN A 51 -23.24 -37.79 15.31
CA ASN A 51 -23.43 -38.44 14.02
C ASN A 51 -24.29 -37.63 13.04
N GLY A 52 -24.47 -38.13 11.82
CA GLY A 52 -25.24 -37.41 10.79
C GLY A 52 -24.63 -36.04 10.46
N ASP A 53 -25.47 -35.00 10.53
CA ASP A 53 -25.10 -33.60 10.27
C ASP A 53 -24.74 -32.82 11.55
N GLU A 54 -24.70 -33.46 12.72
CA GLU A 54 -24.45 -32.81 14.01
C GLU A 54 -23.05 -32.18 14.13
N THR A 55 -22.98 -30.98 14.72
CA THR A 55 -21.70 -30.30 15.02
C THR A 55 -21.22 -30.54 16.45
N ASP A 56 -22.11 -30.92 17.36
CA ASP A 56 -21.81 -31.50 18.67
C ASP A 56 -22.84 -32.59 18.98
N ILE A 57 -22.62 -33.41 20.02
CA ILE A 57 -23.51 -34.52 20.39
C ILE A 57 -24.96 -34.02 20.49
N ASP A 58 -25.84 -34.55 19.65
CA ASP A 58 -27.28 -34.27 19.63
C ASP A 58 -27.67 -32.82 19.26
N CYS A 59 -26.79 -32.06 18.59
CA CYS A 59 -27.11 -30.68 18.18
C CYS A 59 -26.28 -30.14 16.99
N GLY A 60 -26.76 -29.05 16.42
CA GLY A 60 -26.13 -28.32 15.33
C GLY A 60 -26.37 -28.94 13.96
N GLY A 61 -25.74 -28.41 12.92
CA GLY A 61 -26.01 -28.80 11.55
C GLY A 61 -27.34 -28.28 11.03
N SER A 62 -27.76 -28.79 9.87
CA SER A 62 -28.94 -28.27 9.16
C SER A 62 -30.27 -28.88 9.61
N THR A 63 -30.24 -30.05 10.25
CA THR A 63 -31.44 -30.83 10.59
C THR A 63 -31.71 -30.92 12.10
N CYS A 64 -30.66 -30.87 12.93
CA CYS A 64 -30.80 -30.97 14.39
C CYS A 64 -31.07 -29.61 15.06
N PRO A 65 -31.55 -29.60 16.32
CA PRO A 65 -31.69 -28.38 17.11
C PRO A 65 -30.36 -27.65 17.27
N GLN A 66 -30.40 -26.33 17.41
CA GLN A 66 -29.20 -25.54 17.65
C GLN A 66 -28.57 -25.90 19.00
N CYS A 67 -27.24 -25.94 19.02
CA CYS A 67 -26.41 -26.18 20.18
C CYS A 67 -26.46 -25.03 21.19
N GLU A 68 -26.44 -25.39 22.47
CA GLU A 68 -26.28 -24.46 23.59
C GLU A 68 -24.86 -23.88 23.64
N LEU A 69 -24.63 -22.91 24.53
CA LEU A 69 -23.27 -22.35 24.76
C LEU A 69 -22.25 -23.44 25.10
N ALA A 70 -20.97 -23.17 24.79
CA ALA A 70 -19.83 -24.06 25.03
C ALA A 70 -19.81 -25.35 24.18
N LYS A 71 -20.80 -25.56 23.31
CA LYS A 71 -20.88 -26.71 22.41
C LYS A 71 -20.15 -26.46 21.10
N ALA A 72 -19.65 -27.51 20.48
CA ALA A 72 -18.94 -27.42 19.21
C ALA A 72 -19.87 -26.98 18.06
N CYS A 73 -19.37 -26.07 17.23
CA CYS A 73 -20.08 -25.55 16.07
C CYS A 73 -19.14 -25.39 14.87
N THR A 74 -19.72 -25.30 13.68
CA THR A 74 -19.01 -25.04 12.42
C THR A 74 -19.56 -23.82 11.67
N ALA A 75 -20.79 -23.43 11.99
CA ALA A 75 -21.50 -22.30 11.44
C ALA A 75 -22.31 -21.60 12.55
N LYS A 76 -22.56 -20.31 12.36
CA LYS A 76 -23.39 -19.51 13.28
C LYS A 76 -24.78 -20.09 13.53
N ASP A 77 -25.35 -20.76 12.52
CA ASP A 77 -26.70 -21.34 12.59
C ASP A 77 -26.73 -22.61 13.46
N ASP A 78 -25.58 -23.20 13.77
CA ASP A 78 -25.47 -24.32 14.70
C ASP A 78 -25.75 -23.88 16.14
N CYS A 79 -25.60 -22.60 16.47
CA CYS A 79 -25.68 -22.10 17.85
C CYS A 79 -27.01 -21.42 18.14
N ALA A 80 -27.60 -21.74 19.29
CA ALA A 80 -28.82 -21.09 19.75
C ALA A 80 -28.62 -19.57 19.99
N SER A 81 -27.38 -19.17 20.31
CA SER A 81 -26.96 -17.78 20.40
C SER A 81 -26.83 -17.08 19.05
N GLY A 82 -26.69 -17.83 17.96
CA GLY A 82 -26.35 -17.32 16.63
C GLY A 82 -24.87 -16.94 16.46
N PHE A 83 -24.00 -17.30 17.42
CA PHE A 83 -22.58 -16.96 17.39
C PHE A 83 -21.72 -18.21 17.56
N CYS A 84 -20.97 -18.54 16.51
CA CYS A 84 -19.98 -19.60 16.50
C CYS A 84 -18.60 -18.95 16.35
N ALA A 85 -17.79 -18.97 17.41
CA ALA A 85 -16.42 -18.45 17.41
C ALA A 85 -15.49 -19.49 18.05
N ASP A 86 -14.24 -19.58 17.57
CA ASP A 86 -13.28 -20.63 17.97
C ASP A 86 -13.79 -22.08 17.85
N GLY A 87 -14.81 -22.32 17.02
CA GLY A 87 -15.45 -23.62 16.89
C GLY A 87 -16.36 -24.01 18.06
N VAL A 88 -16.72 -23.05 18.94
CA VAL A 88 -17.68 -23.24 20.03
C VAL A 88 -18.80 -22.19 20.01
N CYS A 89 -19.96 -22.54 20.55
CA CYS A 89 -21.10 -21.62 20.65
C CYS A 89 -20.90 -20.59 21.75
N CYS A 90 -20.90 -19.32 21.37
CA CYS A 90 -20.50 -18.19 22.21
C CYS A 90 -21.67 -17.30 22.60
N ASN A 91 -21.53 -16.59 23.71
CA ASN A 91 -22.53 -15.63 24.21
C ASN A 91 -22.65 -14.36 23.35
N ALA A 92 -21.63 -14.07 22.55
CA ALA A 92 -21.57 -12.99 21.58
C ALA A 92 -20.70 -13.41 20.38
N ALA A 93 -20.58 -12.55 19.38
CA ALA A 93 -19.84 -12.84 18.15
C ALA A 93 -18.33 -12.99 18.36
N CYS A 94 -17.78 -12.38 19.44
CA CYS A 94 -16.34 -12.33 19.70
C CYS A 94 -15.56 -11.70 18.52
N ASP A 95 -16.09 -10.59 17.97
CA ASP A 95 -15.58 -9.96 16.74
C ASP A 95 -14.35 -9.06 16.98
N ALA A 96 -13.91 -8.88 18.23
CA ALA A 96 -12.70 -8.11 18.50
C ALA A 96 -11.45 -8.94 18.17
N GLU A 97 -10.37 -8.27 17.77
CA GLU A 97 -9.16 -8.95 17.27
C GLU A 97 -8.45 -9.79 18.32
N CYS A 98 -8.60 -9.44 19.60
CA CYS A 98 -8.10 -10.21 20.73
C CYS A 98 -9.20 -10.87 21.54
N ASP A 99 -10.38 -11.10 20.96
CA ASP A 99 -11.42 -11.92 21.60
C ASP A 99 -11.19 -13.42 21.35
N ALA A 100 -11.35 -14.21 22.41
CA ALA A 100 -11.41 -15.66 22.37
C ALA A 100 -12.63 -16.17 23.15
N CYS A 101 -13.21 -17.25 22.67
CA CYS A 101 -14.38 -17.91 23.25
C CYS A 101 -14.05 -19.29 23.86
N THR A 102 -13.05 -19.98 23.32
CA THR A 102 -12.56 -21.23 23.91
C THR A 102 -11.65 -20.97 25.11
N ALA A 103 -11.78 -21.80 26.14
CA ALA A 103 -10.99 -21.71 27.37
C ALA A 103 -9.49 -21.75 27.11
N ASP A 104 -9.07 -22.56 26.14
CA ASP A 104 -7.66 -22.73 25.78
C ASP A 104 -7.06 -21.53 25.06
N LEU A 105 -7.87 -20.64 24.49
CA LEU A 105 -7.41 -19.43 23.79
C LEU A 105 -7.50 -18.18 24.66
N LYS A 106 -8.26 -18.23 25.76
CA LYS A 106 -8.37 -17.13 26.72
C LYS A 106 -7.21 -17.09 27.70
N GLU A 107 -6.79 -15.88 28.10
CA GLU A 107 -5.83 -15.69 29.19
C GLU A 107 -6.44 -16.11 30.54
N SER A 108 -7.74 -15.86 30.74
CA SER A 108 -8.46 -16.22 31.98
C SER A 108 -8.58 -17.72 32.21
N GLY A 109 -8.49 -18.54 31.15
CA GLY A 109 -8.74 -19.98 31.19
C GLY A 109 -10.17 -20.34 31.59
N GLU A 110 -11.12 -19.40 31.51
CA GLU A 110 -12.53 -19.64 31.83
C GLU A 110 -13.19 -20.62 30.84
N GLU A 111 -14.25 -21.31 31.27
CA GLU A 111 -14.98 -22.30 30.47
C GLU A 111 -15.39 -21.75 29.08
N ASP A 112 -15.53 -22.66 28.10
CA ASP A 112 -15.95 -22.33 26.74
C ASP A 112 -17.29 -21.58 26.71
N GLY A 113 -17.52 -20.79 25.66
CA GLY A 113 -18.83 -20.18 25.39
C GLY A 113 -19.04 -18.77 25.94
N SER A 114 -18.02 -18.17 26.56
CA SER A 114 -17.99 -16.74 26.88
C SER A 114 -16.78 -16.08 26.23
N CYS A 115 -17.01 -15.00 25.47
CA CYS A 115 -15.93 -14.16 24.94
C CYS A 115 -15.11 -13.55 26.09
N GLY A 116 -13.81 -13.43 25.89
CA GLY A 116 -12.87 -12.75 26.78
C GLY A 116 -11.53 -12.54 26.10
N ALA A 117 -10.62 -11.85 26.80
CA ALA A 117 -9.29 -11.56 26.27
C ALA A 117 -8.53 -12.86 25.92
N SER A 118 -8.04 -12.90 24.69
CA SER A 118 -7.13 -13.93 24.18
C SER A 118 -5.83 -13.93 24.97
N LYS A 119 -5.12 -15.06 24.94
CA LYS A 119 -3.81 -15.20 25.59
C LYS A 119 -2.85 -14.10 25.19
N ALA A 120 -2.04 -13.67 26.15
CA ALA A 120 -0.93 -12.78 25.87
C ALA A 120 -0.02 -13.37 24.77
N GLU A 121 0.57 -12.51 23.94
CA GLU A 121 1.46 -12.90 22.83
C GLU A 121 0.75 -13.56 21.64
N SER A 122 -0.58 -13.71 21.68
CA SER A 122 -1.35 -14.10 20.49
C SER A 122 -1.21 -13.01 19.43
N GLU A 123 -0.79 -13.37 18.22
CA GLU A 123 -0.69 -12.42 17.10
C GLU A 123 -2.08 -11.88 16.74
N CYS A 124 -2.18 -10.57 16.58
CA CYS A 124 -3.40 -9.89 16.20
C CYS A 124 -3.11 -8.77 15.18
N GLY A 125 -4.15 -8.24 14.54
CA GLY A 125 -3.97 -7.23 13.51
C GLY A 125 -3.30 -7.74 12.25
N GLU A 126 -3.09 -6.81 11.33
CA GLU A 126 -2.39 -7.02 10.08
C GLU A 126 -1.10 -6.20 10.07
N ALA A 127 -0.06 -6.76 9.46
CA ALA A 127 1.13 -5.97 9.16
C ALA A 127 0.74 -4.91 8.11
N THR A 128 1.26 -3.70 8.28
CA THR A 128 1.01 -2.60 7.34
C THR A 128 2.33 -1.94 6.98
N CYS A 129 2.41 -1.35 5.79
CA CYS A 129 3.49 -0.46 5.44
C CYS A 129 2.90 0.78 4.77
N SER A 130 3.17 1.95 5.34
CA SER A 130 2.66 3.21 4.83
C SER A 130 3.66 4.33 5.12
N GLU A 131 3.79 5.27 4.19
CA GLU A 131 4.68 6.43 4.32
C GLU A 131 6.15 6.07 4.68
N GLY A 132 6.63 4.90 4.23
CA GLY A 132 7.99 4.42 4.52
C GLY A 132 8.18 3.89 5.94
N VAL A 133 7.09 3.57 6.63
CA VAL A 133 7.09 2.93 7.95
C VAL A 133 6.30 1.63 7.86
N GLN A 134 6.98 0.53 8.21
CA GLN A 134 6.35 -0.77 8.39
C GLN A 134 5.94 -0.94 9.86
N THR A 135 4.69 -1.30 10.08
CA THR A 135 4.16 -1.70 11.39
C THR A 135 3.95 -3.21 11.36
N ALA A 136 4.64 -3.92 12.25
CA ALA A 136 4.46 -5.36 12.41
C ALA A 136 3.05 -5.69 12.94
N ARG A 137 2.69 -6.98 12.92
CA ARG A 137 1.46 -7.45 13.58
C ARG A 137 1.51 -7.11 15.07
N GLY A 138 0.35 -6.80 15.61
CA GLY A 138 0.17 -6.61 17.05
C GLY A 138 0.26 -7.93 17.81
N THR A 139 0.30 -7.81 19.12
CA THR A 139 0.10 -8.94 20.03
C THR A 139 -0.92 -8.59 21.09
N CYS A 140 -1.79 -9.53 21.39
CA CYS A 140 -2.75 -9.39 22.48
C CYS A 140 -2.02 -9.33 23.82
N ASP A 141 -2.51 -8.51 24.74
CA ASP A 141 -1.89 -8.28 26.04
C ASP A 141 -2.39 -9.22 27.15
N GLY A 142 -3.40 -10.06 26.85
CA GLY A 142 -4.04 -10.94 27.81
C GLY A 142 -5.06 -10.27 28.73
N THR A 143 -5.26 -8.95 28.61
CA THR A 143 -6.13 -8.19 29.53
C THR A 143 -7.23 -7.41 28.82
N SER A 144 -7.05 -7.15 27.53
CA SER A 144 -7.99 -6.44 26.67
C SER A 144 -8.30 -7.24 25.41
N VAL A 145 -9.38 -6.85 24.75
CA VAL A 145 -9.83 -7.44 23.47
C VAL A 145 -9.41 -6.59 22.28
N ASP A 146 -8.81 -5.43 22.56
CA ASP A 146 -8.27 -4.50 21.57
C ASP A 146 -6.85 -4.95 21.18
N CYS A 147 -6.57 -5.02 19.88
CA CYS A 147 -5.22 -5.28 19.39
C CYS A 147 -4.40 -3.98 19.37
N ALA A 148 -3.29 -3.95 20.11
CA ALA A 148 -2.32 -2.87 19.98
C ALA A 148 -1.51 -3.05 18.68
N PRO A 149 -1.18 -1.96 17.94
CA PRO A 149 -0.30 -2.07 16.78
C PRO A 149 1.07 -2.63 17.18
N GLY A 150 1.70 -3.35 16.25
CA GLY A 150 3.02 -3.93 16.47
C GLY A 150 4.14 -2.90 16.43
N GLU A 151 5.37 -3.40 16.48
CA GLU A 151 6.58 -2.57 16.39
C GLU A 151 6.67 -1.85 15.04
N GLU A 152 7.03 -0.57 15.08
CA GLU A 152 7.26 0.25 13.90
C GLU A 152 8.73 0.21 13.50
N THR A 153 8.99 0.00 12.22
CA THR A 153 10.32 0.00 11.60
C THR A 153 10.32 0.92 10.40
N SER A 154 11.29 1.83 10.33
CA SER A 154 11.48 2.69 9.15
C SER A 154 12.05 1.86 7.99
N CYS A 155 11.55 2.06 6.78
CA CYS A 155 12.07 1.43 5.56
C CYS A 155 13.39 2.03 5.07
N GLU A 156 13.95 3.01 5.79
CA GLU A 156 15.19 3.71 5.46
C GLU A 156 15.17 4.23 4.01
N THR A 157 15.89 3.56 3.11
CA THR A 157 16.07 3.94 1.71
C THR A 157 15.11 3.24 0.74
N PHE A 158 14.27 2.33 1.26
CA PHE A 158 13.34 1.54 0.48
C PHE A 158 11.91 2.04 0.63
N ALA A 159 11.09 1.77 -0.39
CA ALA A 159 9.65 2.02 -0.34
C ALA A 159 8.92 0.88 0.38
N CYS A 160 7.65 1.13 0.69
CA CYS A 160 6.71 0.08 1.08
C CYS A 160 6.27 -0.74 -0.13
N ASP A 161 6.32 -2.06 0.01
CA ASP A 161 5.74 -3.02 -0.90
C ASP A 161 4.21 -3.10 -0.66
N PRO A 162 3.37 -2.72 -1.64
CA PRO A 162 1.92 -2.75 -1.49
C PRO A 162 1.35 -4.17 -1.48
N ASP A 163 2.08 -5.17 -1.98
CA ASP A 163 1.60 -6.55 -2.05
C ASP A 163 1.91 -7.30 -0.75
N GLU A 164 3.07 -7.05 -0.15
CA GLU A 164 3.52 -7.73 1.07
C GLU A 164 3.27 -6.93 2.36
N ASN A 165 2.82 -5.67 2.26
CA ASN A 165 2.65 -4.75 3.39
C ASN A 165 3.92 -4.64 4.28
N ALA A 166 5.08 -4.65 3.64
CA ALA A 166 6.39 -4.61 4.27
C ALA A 166 7.35 -3.71 3.48
N CYS A 167 8.48 -3.31 4.07
CA CYS A 167 9.51 -2.60 3.33
C CYS A 167 10.13 -3.51 2.25
N PHE A 168 10.44 -2.95 1.08
CA PHE A 168 11.33 -3.65 0.15
C PHE A 168 12.70 -3.88 0.79
N ALA A 169 13.30 -5.04 0.50
CA ALA A 169 14.66 -5.39 0.97
C ALA A 169 15.72 -5.24 -0.13
N ALA A 170 15.28 -5.07 -1.38
CA ALA A 170 16.08 -4.98 -2.58
C ALA A 170 15.28 -4.21 -3.63
N CYS A 171 15.97 -3.61 -4.59
CA CYS A 171 15.34 -2.90 -5.70
C CYS A 171 15.79 -3.48 -7.05
N SER A 172 14.89 -3.36 -8.01
CA SER A 172 15.07 -3.61 -9.44
C SER A 172 14.59 -2.44 -10.28
N GLU A 173 13.72 -1.60 -9.71
CA GLU A 173 13.17 -0.39 -10.30
C GLU A 173 13.17 0.73 -9.24
N ASP A 174 13.23 2.00 -9.69
CA ASP A 174 13.29 3.17 -8.80
C ASP A 174 12.05 3.30 -7.90
N THR A 175 10.90 2.74 -8.31
CA THR A 175 9.66 2.76 -7.53
C THR A 175 9.72 1.91 -6.26
N GLN A 176 10.73 1.03 -6.13
CA GLN A 176 10.97 0.22 -4.94
C GLN A 176 11.87 0.94 -3.93
N CYS A 177 12.40 2.09 -4.31
CA CYS A 177 13.19 2.94 -3.44
C CYS A 177 12.33 4.03 -2.79
N ALA A 178 12.78 4.51 -1.64
CA ALA A 178 12.16 5.64 -0.97
C ALA A 178 12.15 6.86 -1.89
N LYS A 179 11.31 7.85 -1.55
CA LYS A 179 11.24 9.12 -2.25
C LYS A 179 12.65 9.71 -2.43
N CYS A 180 12.95 10.19 -3.64
CA CYS A 180 14.25 10.74 -4.01
C CYS A 180 15.44 9.76 -3.99
N HIS A 181 15.18 8.45 -3.93
CA HIS A 181 16.19 7.43 -4.14
C HIS A 181 16.06 6.81 -5.53
N VAL A 182 17.20 6.43 -6.11
CA VAL A 182 17.33 5.67 -7.35
C VAL A 182 17.85 4.27 -7.04
N CYS A 183 17.42 3.31 -7.84
CA CYS A 183 17.84 1.94 -7.72
C CYS A 183 19.13 1.67 -8.50
N ASP A 184 20.14 1.12 -7.82
CA ASP A 184 21.23 0.41 -8.46
C ASP A 184 20.82 -1.06 -8.60
N ALA A 185 20.32 -1.44 -9.78
CA ALA A 185 19.81 -2.79 -10.03
C ALA A 185 20.90 -3.88 -10.02
N ASP A 186 22.18 -3.52 -10.21
CA ASP A 186 23.28 -4.48 -10.14
C ASP A 186 23.67 -4.76 -8.67
N ALA A 187 23.58 -3.74 -7.82
CA ALA A 187 23.84 -3.85 -6.39
C ALA A 187 22.59 -4.19 -5.56
N GLU A 188 21.39 -4.11 -6.14
CA GLU A 188 20.09 -4.24 -5.49
C GLU A 188 19.88 -3.24 -4.33
N THR A 189 20.49 -2.05 -4.43
CA THR A 189 20.47 -1.03 -3.36
C THR A 189 19.91 0.30 -3.83
N CYS A 190 19.26 1.00 -2.90
CA CYS A 190 18.73 2.35 -3.13
C CYS A 190 19.72 3.41 -2.64
N SER A 191 19.94 4.45 -3.45
CA SER A 191 20.83 5.56 -3.10
C SER A 191 20.18 6.90 -3.44
N LEU A 192 20.54 7.96 -2.69
CA LEU A 192 19.98 9.29 -2.94
C LEU A 192 20.30 9.75 -4.37
N ALA A 193 19.27 10.24 -5.05
CA ALA A 193 19.42 10.84 -6.36
C ALA A 193 20.24 12.13 -6.29
N PRO A 194 20.89 12.54 -7.39
CA PRO A 194 21.51 13.86 -7.47
C PRO A 194 20.49 14.98 -7.20
N ALA A 195 20.94 16.06 -6.55
CA ALA A 195 20.12 17.25 -6.34
C ALA A 195 19.62 17.81 -7.69
N GLY A 196 18.36 18.24 -7.73
CA GLY A 196 17.66 18.69 -8.93
C GLY A 196 17.06 17.57 -9.79
N THR A 197 17.16 16.29 -9.38
CA THR A 197 16.53 15.18 -10.12
C THR A 197 15.00 15.27 -10.01
N PRO A 198 14.26 15.42 -11.12
CA PRO A 198 12.81 15.48 -11.10
C PRO A 198 12.19 14.07 -10.95
N GLY A 199 10.95 14.00 -10.45
CA GLY A 199 10.23 12.75 -10.26
C GLY A 199 10.61 12.01 -8.98
N LEU A 200 10.76 10.68 -9.04
CA LEU A 200 11.14 9.82 -7.89
C LEU A 200 10.22 9.99 -6.66
N GLY A 201 8.91 10.09 -6.91
CA GLY A 201 7.89 10.28 -5.87
C GLY A 201 7.61 11.74 -5.51
N CYS A 202 8.28 12.69 -6.16
CA CYS A 202 7.90 14.11 -6.15
C CYS A 202 6.83 14.43 -7.21
N GLU A 203 6.13 15.55 -7.04
CA GLU A 203 5.16 16.07 -8.01
C GLU A 203 5.85 16.60 -9.29
N ASP A 204 5.09 16.85 -10.36
CA ASP A 204 5.63 17.25 -11.67
C ASP A 204 6.40 18.59 -11.65
N ASP A 205 6.09 19.46 -10.69
CA ASP A 205 6.74 20.75 -10.45
C ASP A 205 7.83 20.68 -9.36
N GLN A 206 8.21 19.48 -8.94
CA GLN A 206 9.18 19.23 -7.88
C GLN A 206 10.38 18.40 -8.33
N ALA A 207 11.49 18.60 -7.63
CA ALA A 207 12.72 17.86 -7.77
C ALA A 207 13.34 17.58 -6.40
N CYS A 208 14.13 16.52 -6.33
CA CYS A 208 14.82 16.10 -5.12
C CYS A 208 15.99 17.00 -4.79
N ASP A 209 16.11 17.40 -3.53
CA ASP A 209 17.31 18.05 -3.02
C ASP A 209 18.37 17.04 -2.52
N ALA A 210 19.52 17.55 -2.09
CA ALA A 210 20.61 16.72 -1.58
C ALA A 210 20.28 15.99 -0.26
N ALA A 211 19.19 16.35 0.42
CA ALA A 211 18.70 15.69 1.63
C ALA A 211 17.62 14.63 1.34
N GLY A 212 17.18 14.51 0.07
CA GLY A 212 16.10 13.60 -0.31
C GLY A 212 14.69 14.18 -0.11
N GLU A 213 14.58 15.51 0.03
CA GLU A 213 13.29 16.20 0.12
C GLU A 213 12.84 16.69 -1.26
N CYS A 214 11.53 16.65 -1.52
CA CYS A 214 10.97 17.29 -2.69
C CYS A 214 10.93 18.81 -2.49
N LYS A 215 11.59 19.54 -3.39
CA LYS A 215 11.64 21.00 -3.48
C LYS A 215 11.20 21.43 -4.87
N ALA A 216 11.08 22.74 -5.13
CA ALA A 216 10.66 23.22 -6.44
C ALA A 216 11.66 22.80 -7.54
N ALA A 217 11.13 22.33 -8.67
CA ALA A 217 11.93 21.92 -9.83
C ALA A 217 12.55 23.14 -10.54
N ASN A 218 13.52 22.88 -11.40
CA ASN A 218 14.11 23.91 -12.25
C ASN A 218 13.02 24.60 -13.10
N GLY A 219 13.06 25.93 -13.17
CA GLY A 219 12.11 26.77 -13.89
C GLY A 219 10.92 27.24 -13.05
N GLN A 220 10.78 26.75 -11.82
CA GLN A 220 9.79 27.24 -10.85
C GLN A 220 10.26 28.51 -10.15
N GLU A 221 9.31 29.30 -9.64
CA GLU A 221 9.61 30.51 -8.86
C GLU A 221 10.23 30.14 -7.50
N CYS A 222 11.19 30.95 -7.04
CA CYS A 222 11.86 30.79 -5.76
C CYS A 222 12.20 32.12 -5.11
N THR A 223 12.39 32.09 -3.78
CA THR A 223 12.85 33.25 -3.01
C THR A 223 14.23 33.02 -2.41
N ASP A 224 14.54 31.77 -2.04
CA ASP A 224 15.80 31.35 -1.46
C ASP A 224 16.32 30.09 -2.16
N ALA A 225 17.64 29.89 -2.13
CA ALA A 225 18.30 28.73 -2.71
C ALA A 225 17.76 27.38 -2.21
N ALA A 226 17.29 27.33 -0.95
CA ALA A 226 16.73 26.13 -0.32
C ALA A 226 15.32 25.76 -0.84
N ASP A 227 14.67 26.66 -1.57
CA ASP A 227 13.36 26.40 -2.19
C ASP A 227 13.49 25.46 -3.39
N CYS A 228 14.70 25.34 -3.96
CA CYS A 228 14.98 24.62 -5.20
C CYS A 228 15.61 23.26 -4.95
N GLY A 229 15.18 22.23 -5.69
CA GLY A 229 15.77 20.90 -5.61
C GLY A 229 17.26 20.90 -6.00
N SER A 230 17.64 21.81 -6.91
CA SER A 230 19.04 22.04 -7.26
C SER A 230 19.86 22.77 -6.19
N GLY A 231 19.20 23.36 -5.18
CA GLY A 231 19.82 24.26 -4.22
C GLY A 231 20.25 25.61 -4.81
N SER A 232 19.75 26.00 -5.99
CA SER A 232 20.15 27.22 -6.70
C SER A 232 18.92 28.03 -7.11
N CYS A 233 18.78 29.24 -6.55
CA CYS A 233 17.75 30.21 -6.91
C CYS A 233 18.43 31.42 -7.54
N VAL A 234 18.16 31.67 -8.82
CA VAL A 234 18.79 32.73 -9.63
C VAL A 234 17.67 33.51 -10.33
N ASP A 235 17.69 34.85 -10.22
CA ASP A 235 16.66 35.74 -10.78
C ASP A 235 15.22 35.41 -10.38
N GLY A 236 15.04 34.86 -9.18
CA GLY A 236 13.75 34.42 -8.66
C GLY A 236 13.22 33.13 -9.27
N VAL A 237 14.07 32.37 -9.99
CA VAL A 237 13.73 31.09 -10.62
C VAL A 237 14.74 30.00 -10.22
N CYS A 238 14.24 28.81 -9.91
CA CYS A 238 15.07 27.65 -9.60
C CYS A 238 15.89 27.23 -10.81
N CYS A 239 17.19 27.11 -10.62
CA CYS A 239 18.13 26.88 -11.70
C CYS A 239 18.86 25.56 -11.55
N ASP A 240 19.23 24.90 -12.65
CA ASP A 240 19.99 23.64 -12.63
C ASP A 240 21.36 23.76 -11.95
N THR A 241 21.94 24.95 -11.96
CA THR A 241 23.18 25.26 -11.26
C THR A 241 23.22 26.72 -10.79
N ALA A 242 24.21 27.06 -9.98
CA ALA A 242 24.48 28.44 -9.65
C ALA A 242 25.07 29.14 -10.88
N CYS A 243 24.48 30.26 -11.29
CA CYS A 243 25.04 31.09 -12.33
C CYS A 243 26.23 31.89 -11.79
N ASP A 244 27.43 31.48 -12.20
CA ASP A 244 28.71 32.05 -11.71
C ASP A 244 29.10 33.35 -12.43
N SER A 245 28.38 33.72 -13.49
CA SER A 245 28.67 34.91 -14.31
C SER A 245 27.57 35.98 -14.20
N PRO A 246 27.93 37.27 -14.26
CA PRO A 246 26.98 38.40 -14.14
C PRO A 246 26.07 38.61 -15.35
N CYS A 247 26.16 37.73 -16.35
CA CYS A 247 25.34 37.76 -17.56
C CYS A 247 24.76 36.36 -17.84
N GLN A 248 24.46 35.64 -16.78
CA GLN A 248 23.85 34.32 -16.82
C GLN A 248 22.58 34.36 -15.98
N ALA A 249 21.49 33.92 -16.59
CA ALA A 249 20.17 33.99 -15.98
C ALA A 249 19.42 32.67 -16.15
N CYS A 250 18.44 32.45 -15.28
CA CYS A 250 17.61 31.24 -15.28
C CYS A 250 16.13 31.52 -15.56
N ASN A 251 15.77 32.78 -15.76
CA ASN A 251 14.43 33.23 -16.14
C ASN A 251 14.29 33.51 -17.65
N ILE A 252 15.23 33.03 -18.48
CA ILE A 252 15.23 33.25 -19.93
C ILE A 252 14.08 32.48 -20.58
N GLU A 253 13.25 33.16 -21.37
CA GLU A 253 12.12 32.55 -22.07
C GLU A 253 12.60 31.41 -23.00
N GLY A 254 12.03 30.22 -22.83
CA GLY A 254 12.42 29.01 -23.59
C GLY A 254 13.61 28.25 -23.01
N SER A 255 14.29 28.77 -21.99
CA SER A 255 15.37 28.09 -21.25
C SER A 255 15.22 28.26 -19.72
N ALA A 256 13.99 28.52 -19.26
CA ALA A 256 13.69 28.71 -17.85
C ALA A 256 14.15 27.50 -17.03
N GLY A 257 14.92 27.76 -15.98
CA GLY A 257 15.51 26.75 -15.11
C GLY A 257 16.85 26.18 -15.55
N THR A 258 17.41 26.62 -16.68
CA THR A 258 18.76 26.27 -17.11
C THR A 258 19.64 27.51 -17.13
N CYS A 259 20.72 27.50 -16.36
CA CYS A 259 21.65 28.62 -16.29
C CYS A 259 22.26 28.85 -17.67
N SER A 260 21.86 29.94 -18.30
CA SER A 260 22.18 30.23 -19.70
C SER A 260 22.65 31.67 -19.84
N ASN A 261 23.55 31.91 -20.79
CA ASN A 261 24.03 33.26 -21.06
C ASN A 261 22.90 34.13 -21.60
N LEU A 262 22.80 35.34 -21.07
CA LEU A 262 21.91 36.36 -21.61
C LEU A 262 22.35 36.76 -23.02
N PRO A 263 21.40 37.18 -23.89
CA PRO A 263 21.71 37.62 -25.24
C PRO A 263 22.74 38.78 -25.27
N LEU A 264 23.52 38.85 -26.35
CA LEU A 264 24.43 39.97 -26.60
C LEU A 264 23.66 41.31 -26.56
N GLY A 265 24.16 42.24 -25.76
CA GLY A 265 23.56 43.56 -25.53
C GLY A 265 22.45 43.60 -24.48
N ALA A 266 22.09 42.47 -23.87
CA ALA A 266 21.15 42.45 -22.75
C ALA A 266 21.77 43.04 -21.47
N GLU A 267 20.89 43.56 -20.61
CA GLU A 267 21.22 43.97 -19.25
C GLU A 267 20.71 42.91 -18.25
N ASP A 268 21.42 42.75 -17.15
CA ASP A 268 21.12 41.79 -16.08
C ASP A 268 20.97 42.48 -14.73
N GLY A 269 20.02 43.42 -14.66
CA GLY A 269 19.64 44.09 -13.42
C GLY A 269 20.83 44.67 -12.63
N MET A 270 21.06 44.19 -11.41
CA MET A 270 22.16 44.67 -10.55
C MET A 270 23.53 44.10 -10.94
N ASP A 271 23.55 42.98 -11.66
CA ASP A 271 24.77 42.22 -11.96
C ASP A 271 25.46 42.70 -13.25
N CYS A 272 24.67 43.14 -14.24
CA CYS A 272 25.21 43.80 -15.43
C CYS A 272 24.32 44.94 -15.95
N SER A 273 24.62 46.17 -15.55
CA SER A 273 23.88 47.36 -15.98
C SER A 273 24.75 48.62 -16.05
N ASP A 274 24.09 49.78 -16.22
CA ASP A 274 24.66 51.12 -16.40
C ASP A 274 25.49 51.25 -17.69
N VAL A 275 26.81 51.24 -17.55
CA VAL A 275 27.77 51.37 -18.66
C VAL A 275 28.18 50.01 -19.21
N ASN A 276 27.58 48.93 -18.71
CA ASN A 276 27.88 47.56 -19.12
C ASN A 276 26.64 46.82 -19.63
N VAL A 277 26.88 45.91 -20.57
CA VAL A 277 25.91 44.98 -21.14
C VAL A 277 26.58 43.62 -21.38
N CYS A 278 25.78 42.58 -21.55
CA CYS A 278 26.24 41.22 -21.76
C CYS A 278 26.82 41.02 -23.16
N ASP A 279 27.87 40.21 -23.25
CA ASP A 279 28.55 39.92 -24.52
C ASP A 279 28.00 38.67 -25.25
N GLY A 280 26.96 38.02 -24.71
CA GLY A 280 26.42 36.76 -25.22
C GLY A 280 27.24 35.51 -24.85
N GLU A 281 28.44 35.69 -24.29
CA GLU A 281 29.32 34.61 -23.79
C GLU A 281 29.32 34.53 -22.25
N GLY A 282 28.56 35.42 -21.59
CA GLY A 282 28.36 35.45 -20.15
C GLY A 282 29.19 36.52 -19.43
N ALA A 283 29.97 37.34 -20.15
CA ALA A 283 30.71 38.44 -19.53
C ALA A 283 29.95 39.77 -19.62
N CYS A 284 30.00 40.52 -18.52
CA CYS A 284 29.52 41.90 -18.45
C CYS A 284 30.62 42.86 -18.93
N LYS A 285 30.40 43.52 -20.08
CA LYS A 285 31.40 44.35 -20.77
C LYS A 285 30.84 45.73 -21.10
N LEU A 286 31.71 46.69 -21.40
CA LEU A 286 31.33 48.07 -21.69
C LEU A 286 30.38 48.16 -22.91
N VAL A 287 29.36 48.99 -22.76
CA VAL A 287 28.38 49.32 -23.81
C VAL A 287 29.01 50.25 -24.87
N GLU A 288 28.33 50.38 -26.00
CA GLU A 288 28.70 51.29 -27.09
C GLU A 288 29.01 52.71 -26.58
N GLY A 289 30.08 53.32 -27.10
CA GLY A 289 30.46 54.70 -26.80
C GLY A 289 31.26 54.89 -25.51
N GLU A 290 31.37 53.86 -24.68
CA GLU A 290 32.20 53.90 -23.47
C GLU A 290 33.68 53.79 -23.77
N ARG A 291 34.49 54.45 -22.94
CA ARG A 291 35.95 54.55 -23.16
C ARG A 291 36.63 53.21 -22.92
N CYS A 292 37.31 52.72 -23.95
CA CYS A 292 38.03 51.46 -23.93
C CYS A 292 39.52 51.66 -24.25
N THR A 293 40.31 50.63 -23.98
CA THR A 293 41.74 50.55 -24.31
C THR A 293 42.06 49.32 -25.15
N THR A 294 41.33 48.22 -24.92
CA THR A 294 41.40 46.95 -25.67
C THR A 294 40.01 46.49 -26.11
N ASP A 295 39.98 45.70 -27.18
CA ASP A 295 38.76 45.14 -27.78
C ASP A 295 37.94 44.29 -26.80
N GLU A 296 38.61 43.55 -25.91
CA GLU A 296 38.01 42.69 -24.88
C GLU A 296 37.17 43.44 -23.84
N GLN A 297 37.34 44.76 -23.70
CA GLN A 297 36.57 45.55 -22.74
C GLN A 297 35.15 45.85 -23.23
N CYS A 298 34.89 45.71 -24.53
CA CYS A 298 33.64 46.09 -25.16
C CYS A 298 32.77 44.85 -25.39
N ALA A 299 31.46 44.96 -25.13
CA ALA A 299 30.52 43.87 -25.42
C ALA A 299 30.48 43.52 -26.92
N SER A 300 30.69 44.51 -27.78
CA SER A 300 30.85 44.33 -29.23
C SER A 300 32.16 43.63 -29.63
N GLY A 301 33.08 43.42 -28.69
CA GLY A 301 34.41 42.88 -28.94
C GLY A 301 35.31 43.80 -29.77
N ASN A 302 34.97 45.09 -29.89
CA ASN A 302 35.69 46.04 -30.75
C ASN A 302 35.87 47.41 -30.07
N CYS A 303 37.12 47.85 -29.93
CA CYS A 303 37.50 49.14 -29.36
C CYS A 303 38.07 50.06 -30.44
N ILE A 304 37.21 50.92 -31.00
CA ILE A 304 37.52 51.73 -32.18
C ILE A 304 38.00 53.15 -31.81
N THR A 305 38.75 53.78 -32.71
CA THR A 305 39.18 55.18 -32.53
C THR A 305 38.10 56.13 -33.03
N VAL A 306 37.49 56.91 -32.14
CA VAL A 306 36.34 57.78 -32.47
C VAL A 306 36.73 59.23 -32.75
N VAL A 307 37.75 59.76 -32.08
CA VAL A 307 38.40 61.06 -32.34
C VAL A 307 39.88 60.95 -31.96
N SER A 308 40.75 61.83 -32.49
CA SER A 308 42.21 61.76 -32.29
C SER A 308 42.63 61.38 -30.86
N ASP A 309 43.24 60.20 -30.74
CA ASP A 309 43.75 59.56 -29.51
C ASP A 309 42.69 59.10 -28.47
N VAL A 310 41.40 59.13 -28.80
CA VAL A 310 40.30 58.62 -27.96
C VAL A 310 39.71 57.37 -28.59
N LYS A 311 39.67 56.28 -27.82
CA LYS A 311 39.01 55.04 -28.19
C LYS A 311 37.71 54.84 -27.42
N ALA A 312 36.71 54.25 -28.07
CA ALA A 312 35.43 53.89 -27.49
C ALA A 312 34.89 52.57 -28.08
N CYS A 313 33.98 51.93 -27.36
CA CYS A 313 33.35 50.69 -27.81
C CYS A 313 32.48 50.91 -29.03
N ASP A 314 32.62 50.02 -30.02
CA ASP A 314 31.85 50.02 -31.26
C ASP A 314 30.41 49.53 -31.04
N GLU A 315 29.54 49.80 -32.02
CA GLU A 315 28.15 49.32 -32.04
C GLU A 315 28.09 47.79 -31.90
N ILE A 316 27.10 47.30 -31.16
CA ILE A 316 26.86 45.86 -31.03
C ILE A 316 26.27 45.35 -32.35
N PRO A 317 26.87 44.33 -32.98
CA PRO A 317 26.35 43.78 -34.22
C PRO A 317 24.95 43.22 -33.98
N THR A 318 23.94 43.79 -34.63
CA THR A 318 22.60 43.22 -34.63
C THR A 318 22.65 41.88 -35.36
N PRO A 319 22.01 40.81 -34.86
CA PRO A 319 21.91 39.57 -35.60
C PRO A 319 21.26 39.85 -36.97
N ASP A 320 21.97 39.53 -38.05
CA ASP A 320 21.43 39.63 -39.42
C ASP A 320 20.15 38.78 -39.50
N PRO A 321 19.05 39.31 -40.08
CA PRO A 321 17.75 38.65 -40.13
C PRO A 321 17.72 37.37 -40.99
#